data_AF-A0A968KN50-F1
#
_entry.id   AF-A0A968KN50-F1
#
_cell.length_a   1.000
_cell.length_b   1.000
_cell.length_c   1.000
_cell.angle_alpha   90.00
_cell.angle_beta   90.00
_cell.angle_gamma   90.00
#
_symmetry.space_group_name_H-M   'P 1'
#
loop_
_entity.id
_entity.type
_entity.pdbx_description
1 polymer ?
#
loop_
_entity_poly.entity_id
_entity_poly.type
_entity_poly.pdbx_seq_one_letter_code
_entity_poly.pdbx_strand_id
1 'polypeptide(L)'
;MNSLGSIRRFPFSGFVLGILLATALLAAASSAGAAGPERDRFLKRVQSALDRQDLAAFKKLFNWEGVSDDLQASLDRHLFNHLFDHPVESVELIPLPADFRTEYVLNGVRHYANVEIMGLVKVNYRKGAQGRTSLKIPYGKKGNRYLFAGTVRETVNPDAPPSKQIQVIIIGFGHPPVTFEGYMLYLQNQTPVRKNLKDMGGGNLTQLVRGEDITFLKVWRTSAQGSIQIEILIDGKTIYKTQPLDTRQPIIFNR
;
A
#
# COMPACT_ATOMS: atom_id res chain seq x y z
N MET A 1 3.20 12.95 45.03
CA MET A 1 3.87 11.73 44.50
C MET A 1 2.92 11.13 43.47
N ASN A 2 3.02 11.56 42.21
CA ASN A 2 1.99 11.32 41.20
C ASN A 2 2.54 10.53 40.01
N SER A 3 1.76 9.50 39.64
CA SER A 3 1.41 9.06 38.29
C SER A 3 2.55 8.61 37.35
N LEU A 4 2.73 7.29 37.26
CA LEU A 4 3.41 6.63 36.15
C LEU A 4 2.52 6.73 34.90
N GLY A 5 3.04 7.46 33.91
CA GLY A 5 2.38 7.73 32.64
C GLY A 5 2.25 6.51 31.74
N SER A 6 1.02 6.31 31.28
CA SER A 6 0.57 5.54 30.11
C SER A 6 1.60 5.46 28.97
N ILE A 7 2.06 4.24 28.68
CA ILE A 7 2.73 3.89 27.43
C ILE A 7 1.66 3.87 26.33
N ARG A 8 1.64 4.92 25.51
CA ARG A 8 0.77 5.01 24.32
C ARG A 8 1.30 4.03 23.26
N ARG A 9 0.47 3.04 22.92
CA ARG A 9 0.68 2.13 21.80
C ARG A 9 0.64 2.91 20.48
N PHE A 10 1.71 2.83 19.70
CA PHE A 10 1.78 3.38 18.35
C PHE A 10 0.80 2.63 17.43
N PRO A 11 0.01 3.32 16.59
CA PRO A 11 -0.80 2.66 15.58
C PRO A 11 0.11 2.11 14.48
N PHE A 12 -0.08 0.84 14.13
CA PHE A 12 0.44 0.24 12.90
C PHE A 12 -0.14 0.99 11.72
N SER A 13 0.66 1.87 11.12
CA SER A 13 0.32 2.55 9.88
C SER A 13 0.28 1.54 8.75
N GLY A 14 -0.94 1.27 8.27
CA GLY A 14 -1.19 0.48 7.08
C GLY A 14 -0.46 1.02 5.87
N PHE A 15 -0.17 0.12 4.94
CA PHE A 15 0.28 0.45 3.59
C PHE A 15 -0.73 1.41 2.92
N VAL A 16 -0.41 2.70 2.94
CA VAL A 16 -1.12 3.74 2.17
C VAL A 16 -0.62 3.65 0.73
N LEU A 17 -1.47 3.11 -0.14
CA LEU A 17 -1.35 3.24 -1.58
C LEU A 17 -1.49 4.73 -1.92
N GLY A 18 -0.42 5.30 -2.46
CA GLY A 18 -0.26 6.74 -2.65
C GLY A 18 -1.28 7.35 -3.61
N ILE A 19 -1.87 8.47 -3.19
CA ILE A 19 -2.63 9.40 -4.02
C ILE A 19 -1.65 10.23 -4.86
N LEU A 20 -1.85 10.27 -6.18
CA LEU A 20 -1.32 11.32 -7.03
C LEU A 20 -2.45 11.83 -7.95
N LEU A 21 -2.78 13.11 -7.78
CA LEU A 21 -3.68 13.88 -8.62
C LEU A 21 -3.03 14.12 -10.00
N ALA A 22 -3.74 13.77 -11.06
CA ALA A 22 -3.61 14.44 -12.35
C ALA A 22 -4.96 14.38 -13.08
N THR A 23 -5.54 15.55 -13.30
CA THR A 23 -6.77 15.77 -14.05
C THR A 23 -6.47 15.64 -15.54
N ALA A 24 -7.12 14.71 -16.23
CA ALA A 24 -7.29 14.75 -17.67
C ALA A 24 -8.66 14.17 -18.02
N LEU A 25 -9.58 15.05 -18.43
CA LEU A 25 -10.81 14.67 -19.12
C LEU A 25 -10.41 13.96 -20.41
N LEU A 26 -10.83 12.71 -20.58
CA LEU A 26 -11.09 12.15 -21.90
C LEU A 26 -12.37 11.31 -21.80
N ALA A 27 -13.41 11.78 -22.47
CA ALA A 27 -14.64 11.04 -22.66
C ALA A 27 -14.34 9.80 -23.51
N ALA A 28 -14.32 8.63 -22.87
CA ALA A 28 -14.34 7.34 -23.54
C ALA A 28 -15.70 6.69 -23.30
N ALA A 29 -16.40 6.44 -24.40
CA ALA A 29 -17.75 5.91 -24.45
C ALA A 29 -17.91 4.68 -23.56
N SER A 30 -18.96 4.72 -22.74
CA SER A 30 -19.38 3.63 -21.88
C SER A 30 -19.79 2.42 -22.74
N SER A 31 -18.89 1.47 -22.94
CA SER A 31 -19.30 0.09 -23.20
C SER A 31 -19.78 -0.50 -21.87
N ALA A 32 -20.96 -0.05 -21.43
CA ALA A 32 -21.75 -0.74 -20.45
C ALA A 32 -22.24 -2.06 -21.09
N GLY A 33 -21.33 -3.02 -21.21
CA GLY A 33 -21.70 -4.40 -21.44
C GLY A 33 -22.63 -4.79 -20.30
N ALA A 34 -23.89 -5.07 -20.65
CA ALA A 34 -24.93 -5.44 -19.70
C ALA A 34 -24.37 -6.45 -18.69
N ALA A 35 -24.56 -6.16 -17.40
CA ALA A 35 -24.20 -7.07 -16.33
C ALA A 35 -24.81 -8.43 -16.63
N GLY A 36 -23.99 -9.45 -16.91
CA GLY A 36 -24.51 -10.81 -17.03
C GLY A 36 -25.10 -11.25 -15.68
N PRO A 37 -26.12 -12.14 -15.65
CA PRO A 37 -26.73 -12.63 -14.41
C PRO A 37 -25.71 -13.18 -13.39
N GLU A 38 -24.60 -13.73 -13.86
CA GLU A 38 -23.52 -14.25 -13.00
C GLU A 38 -22.77 -13.15 -12.23
N ARG A 39 -22.62 -11.97 -12.82
CA ARG A 39 -21.95 -10.83 -12.17
C ARG A 39 -22.79 -10.33 -10.99
N ASP A 40 -24.10 -10.24 -11.20
CA ASP A 40 -25.05 -9.83 -10.16
C ASP A 40 -25.21 -10.90 -9.08
N ARG A 41 -25.20 -12.19 -9.47
CA ARG A 41 -25.15 -13.30 -8.51
C ARG A 41 -23.91 -13.23 -7.62
N PHE A 42 -22.74 -12.92 -8.19
CA PHE A 42 -21.51 -12.75 -7.42
C PHE A 42 -21.64 -11.59 -6.42
N LEU A 43 -22.08 -10.41 -6.85
CA LEU A 43 -22.27 -9.27 -5.95
C LEU A 43 -23.26 -9.58 -4.82
N LYS A 44 -24.37 -10.27 -5.13
CA LYS A 44 -25.34 -10.72 -4.10
C LYS A 44 -24.73 -11.69 -3.09
N ARG A 45 -23.86 -12.61 -3.54
CA ARG A 45 -23.14 -13.52 -2.63
C ARG A 45 -22.15 -12.77 -1.74
N VAL A 46 -21.45 -11.77 -2.27
CA VAL A 46 -20.58 -10.88 -1.49
C VAL A 46 -21.40 -10.17 -0.41
N GLN A 47 -22.48 -9.48 -0.81
CA GLN A 47 -23.36 -8.76 0.10
C GLN A 47 -23.92 -9.69 1.19
N SER A 48 -24.43 -10.87 0.80
CA SER A 48 -24.98 -11.82 1.75
C SER A 48 -23.95 -12.36 2.75
N ALA A 49 -22.69 -12.56 2.34
CA ALA A 49 -21.64 -12.99 3.27
C ALA A 49 -21.27 -11.87 4.25
N LEU A 50 -21.26 -10.61 3.78
CA LEU A 50 -21.00 -9.44 4.61
C LEU A 50 -22.12 -9.19 5.62
N ASP A 51 -23.39 -9.21 5.18
CA ASP A 51 -24.56 -8.96 6.04
C ASP A 51 -24.70 -10.01 7.15
N ARG A 52 -24.33 -11.26 6.85
CA ARG A 52 -24.37 -12.37 7.80
C ARG A 52 -23.11 -12.51 8.63
N GLN A 53 -22.10 -11.66 8.39
CA GLN A 53 -20.76 -11.78 8.98
C GLN A 53 -20.15 -13.19 8.80
N ASP A 54 -20.46 -13.84 7.67
CA ASP A 54 -20.05 -15.21 7.39
C ASP A 54 -18.69 -15.21 6.69
N LEU A 55 -17.64 -15.28 7.51
CA LEU A 55 -16.26 -15.31 7.02
C LEU A 55 -16.01 -16.52 6.10
N ALA A 56 -16.59 -17.68 6.41
CA ALA A 56 -16.38 -18.89 5.62
C ALA A 56 -17.02 -18.77 4.23
N ALA A 57 -18.23 -18.22 4.15
CA ALA A 57 -18.87 -17.91 2.87
C ALA A 57 -18.09 -16.86 2.08
N PHE A 58 -17.55 -15.83 2.76
CA PHE A 58 -16.74 -14.81 2.11
C PHE A 58 -15.43 -15.37 1.53
N LYS A 59 -14.69 -16.19 2.29
CA LYS A 59 -13.47 -16.85 1.83
C LYS A 59 -13.71 -17.74 0.61
N LYS A 60 -14.87 -18.41 0.52
CA LYS A 60 -15.24 -19.23 -0.65
C LYS A 60 -15.44 -18.43 -1.95
N LEU A 61 -15.46 -17.09 -1.89
CA LEU A 61 -15.55 -16.23 -3.07
C LEU A 61 -14.19 -15.98 -3.72
N PHE A 62 -13.08 -16.33 -3.08
CA PHE A 62 -11.74 -16.21 -3.65
C PHE A 62 -11.40 -17.39 -4.55
N ASN A 63 -10.63 -17.13 -5.61
CA ASN A 63 -9.93 -18.17 -6.32
C ASN A 63 -8.64 -18.54 -5.56
N TRP A 64 -8.65 -19.69 -4.88
CA TRP A 64 -7.50 -20.17 -4.10
C TRP A 64 -6.49 -20.99 -4.90
N GLU A 65 -6.76 -21.25 -6.18
CA GLU A 65 -5.88 -22.05 -7.02
C GLU A 65 -4.51 -21.38 -7.20
N GLY A 66 -3.44 -22.11 -6.87
CA GLY A 66 -2.06 -21.63 -6.93
C GLY A 66 -1.67 -20.65 -5.82
N VAL A 67 -2.58 -20.28 -4.91
CA VAL A 67 -2.29 -19.38 -3.79
C VAL A 67 -1.61 -20.17 -2.68
N SER A 68 -0.37 -19.81 -2.35
CA SER A 68 0.40 -20.45 -1.30
C SER A 68 -0.15 -20.17 0.11
N ASP A 69 0.11 -21.07 1.05
CA ASP A 69 -0.40 -20.97 2.43
C ASP A 69 0.04 -19.67 3.14
N ASP A 70 1.24 -19.17 2.85
CA ASP A 70 1.73 -17.92 3.43
C ASP A 70 0.95 -16.69 2.91
N LEU A 71 0.50 -16.72 1.65
CA LEU A 71 -0.36 -15.68 1.08
C LEU A 71 -1.78 -15.78 1.64
N GLN A 72 -2.30 -16.98 1.85
CA GLN A 72 -3.58 -17.18 2.53
C GLN A 72 -3.53 -16.65 3.97
N ALA A 73 -2.48 -17.00 4.73
CA ALA A 73 -2.26 -16.51 6.09
C ALA A 73 -2.08 -14.99 6.17
N SER A 74 -1.49 -14.37 5.13
CA SER A 74 -1.39 -12.91 5.02
C SER A 74 -2.77 -12.26 4.83
N LEU A 75 -3.62 -12.83 3.97
CA LEU A 75 -5.01 -12.37 3.80
C LEU A 75 -5.83 -12.57 5.09
N ASP A 76 -5.63 -13.68 5.81
CA ASP A 76 -6.22 -13.89 7.14
C ASP A 76 -5.88 -12.74 8.07
N ARG A 77 -4.59 -12.43 8.20
CA ARG A 77 -4.10 -11.42 9.13
C ARG A 77 -4.54 -10.00 8.79
N HIS A 78 -4.51 -9.63 7.52
CA HIS A 78 -4.66 -8.22 7.11
C HIS A 78 -6.04 -7.87 6.57
N LEU A 79 -6.74 -8.82 5.97
CA LEU A 79 -8.06 -8.60 5.39
C LEU A 79 -9.15 -9.21 6.26
N PHE A 80 -9.11 -10.52 6.47
CA PHE A 80 -10.23 -11.25 7.05
C PHE A 80 -10.45 -10.95 8.53
N ASN A 81 -9.37 -10.77 9.31
CA ASN A 81 -9.47 -10.36 10.72
C ASN A 81 -10.10 -8.98 10.93
N HIS A 82 -10.15 -8.15 9.89
CA HIS A 82 -10.63 -6.77 9.96
C HIS A 82 -11.84 -6.49 9.07
N LEU A 83 -12.36 -7.52 8.41
CA LEU A 83 -13.41 -7.36 7.39
C LEU A 83 -14.73 -6.90 8.00
N PHE A 84 -15.03 -7.38 9.22
CA PHE A 84 -16.29 -7.16 9.93
C PHE A 84 -16.18 -6.17 11.09
N ASP A 85 -15.02 -5.51 11.27
CA ASP A 85 -14.79 -4.52 12.33
C ASP A 85 -15.71 -3.29 12.19
N HIS A 86 -16.29 -3.09 11.00
CA HIS A 86 -17.15 -1.96 10.69
C HIS A 86 -18.44 -2.41 10.00
N PRO A 87 -19.59 -1.80 10.35
CA PRO A 87 -20.84 -2.09 9.69
C PRO A 87 -20.78 -1.64 8.22
N VAL A 88 -21.14 -2.54 7.32
CA VAL A 88 -21.19 -2.28 5.89
C VAL A 88 -22.38 -1.36 5.56
N GLU A 89 -22.13 -0.34 4.76
CA GLU A 89 -23.14 0.58 4.24
C GLU A 89 -23.64 0.13 2.87
N SER A 90 -22.72 -0.23 1.97
CA SER A 90 -23.04 -0.66 0.62
C SER A 90 -21.91 -1.49 0.01
N VAL A 91 -22.24 -2.33 -0.95
CA VAL A 91 -21.27 -3.04 -1.80
C VAL A 91 -21.58 -2.75 -3.26
N GLU A 92 -20.56 -2.35 -4.01
CA GLU A 92 -20.69 -1.99 -5.43
C GLU A 92 -19.51 -2.53 -6.26
N LEU A 93 -19.74 -2.73 -7.55
CA LEU A 93 -18.68 -3.03 -8.51
C LEU A 93 -18.24 -1.73 -9.18
N ILE A 94 -16.95 -1.42 -9.11
CA ILE A 94 -16.36 -0.25 -9.76
C ILE A 94 -15.38 -0.69 -10.85
N PRO A 95 -15.20 0.11 -11.92
CA PRO A 95 -14.24 -0.20 -12.96
C PRO A 95 -12.81 -0.22 -12.41
N LEU A 96 -11.94 -0.90 -13.14
CA LEU A 96 -10.52 -0.93 -12.83
C LEU A 96 -9.90 0.46 -13.07
N PRO A 97 -9.14 1.02 -12.11
CA PRO A 97 -8.38 2.25 -12.33
C PRO A 97 -7.41 2.10 -13.51
N ALA A 98 -7.18 3.17 -14.28
CA ALA A 98 -6.31 3.15 -15.45
C ALA A 98 -4.85 2.76 -15.14
N ASP A 99 -4.41 3.04 -13.91
CA ASP A 99 -3.07 2.74 -13.39
C ASP A 99 -2.99 1.41 -12.62
N PHE A 100 -4.07 0.62 -12.62
CA PHE A 100 -4.10 -0.65 -11.90
C PHE A 100 -3.13 -1.66 -12.51
N ARG A 101 -2.23 -2.17 -11.67
CA ARG A 101 -1.29 -3.22 -12.06
C ARG A 101 -1.81 -4.57 -11.58
N THR A 102 -2.06 -5.48 -12.53
CA THR A 102 -2.48 -6.86 -12.27
C THR A 102 -1.31 -7.79 -11.95
N GLU A 103 -0.09 -7.33 -12.24
CA GLU A 103 1.14 -8.05 -11.97
C GLU A 103 2.27 -7.10 -11.54
N TYR A 104 3.22 -7.65 -10.78
CA TYR A 104 4.49 -7.00 -10.48
C TYR A 104 5.56 -8.05 -10.19
N VAL A 105 6.82 -7.72 -10.43
CA VAL A 105 7.96 -8.55 -10.02
C VAL A 105 8.57 -7.94 -8.76
N LEU A 106 8.87 -8.78 -7.78
CA LEU A 106 9.59 -8.43 -6.57
C LEU A 106 10.56 -9.58 -6.25
N ASN A 107 11.85 -9.30 -6.15
CA ASN A 107 12.90 -10.29 -5.85
C ASN A 107 12.96 -11.41 -6.88
N GLY A 108 12.78 -11.06 -8.15
CA GLY A 108 12.68 -12.07 -9.20
C GLY A 108 11.49 -13.02 -9.05
N VAL A 109 10.52 -12.71 -8.18
CA VAL A 109 9.24 -13.40 -8.08
C VAL A 109 8.17 -12.51 -8.71
N ARG A 110 7.55 -13.01 -9.77
CA ARG A 110 6.38 -12.40 -10.37
C ARG A 110 5.17 -12.74 -9.51
N HIS A 111 4.46 -11.71 -9.08
CA HIS A 111 3.17 -11.78 -8.43
C HIS A 111 2.10 -11.39 -9.43
N TYR A 112 1.06 -12.19 -9.60
CA TYR A 112 -0.02 -11.90 -10.53
C TYR A 112 -1.36 -12.44 -10.02
N ALA A 113 -2.45 -11.91 -10.57
CA ALA A 113 -3.80 -12.40 -10.29
C ALA A 113 -4.08 -13.72 -11.02
N ASN A 114 -4.62 -14.71 -10.31
CA ASN A 114 -5.00 -16.01 -10.89
C ASN A 114 -6.37 -16.03 -11.60
N VAL A 115 -6.91 -14.85 -11.92
CA VAL A 115 -8.14 -14.64 -12.69
C VAL A 115 -7.97 -13.40 -13.56
N GLU A 116 -8.71 -13.31 -14.67
CA GLU A 116 -8.76 -12.10 -15.50
C GLU A 116 -9.51 -10.99 -14.74
N ILE A 117 -8.79 -9.95 -14.31
CA ILE A 117 -9.36 -8.87 -13.49
C ILE A 117 -10.34 -8.05 -14.32
N MET A 118 -11.57 -7.93 -13.83
CA MET A 118 -12.66 -7.19 -14.49
C MET A 118 -12.98 -5.85 -13.79
N GLY A 119 -12.58 -5.71 -12.52
CA GLY A 119 -12.86 -4.52 -11.74
C GLY A 119 -12.57 -4.73 -10.25
N LEU A 120 -13.12 -3.84 -9.42
CA LEU A 120 -13.00 -3.93 -7.97
C LEU A 120 -14.38 -4.03 -7.33
N VAL A 121 -14.51 -4.87 -6.31
CA VAL A 121 -15.61 -4.77 -5.35
C VAL A 121 -15.23 -3.71 -4.34
N LYS A 122 -16.04 -2.65 -4.24
CA LYS A 122 -15.90 -1.61 -3.23
C LYS A 122 -16.93 -1.85 -2.14
N VAL A 123 -16.43 -2.12 -0.94
CA VAL A 123 -17.21 -2.20 0.30
C VAL A 123 -17.10 -0.84 0.98
N ASN A 124 -18.22 -0.11 1.06
CA ASN A 124 -18.29 1.13 1.82
C ASN A 124 -18.75 0.79 3.25
N TYR A 125 -18.07 1.35 4.24
CA TYR A 125 -18.42 1.15 5.65
C TYR A 125 -19.11 2.41 6.17
N ARG A 126 -20.10 2.26 7.05
CA ARG A 126 -20.69 3.41 7.74
C ARG A 126 -19.60 4.07 8.58
N LYS A 127 -19.53 5.40 8.56
CA LYS A 127 -18.55 6.15 9.35
C LYS A 127 -18.67 5.80 10.85
N GLY A 128 -17.63 5.15 11.37
CA GLY A 128 -17.36 4.96 12.79
C GLY A 128 -15.97 5.49 13.16
N ALA A 129 -15.70 5.65 14.45
CA ALA A 129 -14.59 6.43 15.06
C ALA A 129 -13.13 6.06 14.68
N GLN A 130 -12.90 5.22 13.66
CA GLN A 130 -11.57 4.69 13.30
C GLN A 130 -11.18 4.91 11.83
N GLY A 131 -11.84 5.83 11.12
CA GLY A 131 -11.31 6.44 9.90
C GLY A 131 -11.30 5.59 8.62
N ARG A 132 -11.52 4.26 8.68
CA ARG A 132 -11.66 3.43 7.47
C ARG A 132 -13.04 3.63 6.84
N THR A 133 -13.07 4.20 5.65
CA THR A 133 -14.32 4.51 4.92
C THR A 133 -14.67 3.46 3.87
N SER A 134 -13.69 2.72 3.36
CA SER A 134 -13.93 1.66 2.37
C SER A 134 -12.82 0.62 2.30
N LEU A 135 -13.13 -0.49 1.65
CA LEU A 135 -12.22 -1.54 1.23
C LEU A 135 -12.47 -1.82 -0.26
N LYS A 136 -11.39 -2.04 -1.02
CA LYS A 136 -11.47 -2.42 -2.43
C LYS A 136 -10.78 -3.76 -2.62
N ILE A 137 -11.46 -4.71 -3.24
CA ILE A 137 -10.94 -6.06 -3.51
C ILE A 137 -11.06 -6.34 -5.01
N PRO A 138 -9.97 -6.69 -5.72
CA PRO A 138 -10.04 -7.07 -7.12
C PRO A 138 -10.90 -8.31 -7.33
N TYR A 139 -11.77 -8.27 -8.33
CA TYR A 139 -12.53 -9.42 -8.78
C TYR A 139 -12.32 -9.64 -10.28
N GLY A 140 -12.50 -10.88 -10.69
CA GLY A 140 -12.29 -11.29 -12.06
C GLY A 140 -13.16 -12.47 -12.45
N LYS A 141 -12.93 -12.94 -13.66
CA LYS A 141 -13.65 -14.08 -14.23
C LYS A 141 -12.69 -15.26 -14.43
N LYS A 142 -13.15 -16.45 -14.07
CA LYS A 142 -12.50 -17.73 -14.41
C LYS A 142 -13.55 -18.71 -14.92
N GLY A 143 -13.47 -19.05 -16.21
CA GLY A 143 -14.55 -19.76 -16.89
C GLY A 143 -15.85 -18.96 -16.79
N ASN A 144 -16.94 -19.57 -16.31
CA ASN A 144 -18.23 -18.89 -16.14
C ASN A 144 -18.48 -18.31 -14.73
N ARG A 145 -17.45 -18.25 -13.87
CA ARG A 145 -17.58 -17.80 -12.47
C ARG A 145 -16.87 -16.48 -12.24
N TYR A 146 -17.52 -15.60 -11.48
CA TYR A 146 -16.88 -14.42 -10.90
C TYR A 146 -16.37 -14.74 -9.50
N LEU A 147 -15.13 -14.35 -9.23
CA LEU A 147 -14.40 -14.63 -8.00
C LEU A 147 -13.54 -13.43 -7.60
N PHE A 148 -13.23 -13.29 -6.32
CA PHE A 148 -12.11 -12.46 -5.89
C PHE A 148 -10.80 -13.08 -6.39
N ALA A 149 -9.89 -12.21 -6.83
CA ALA A 149 -8.59 -12.64 -7.30
C ALA A 149 -7.72 -13.13 -6.14
N GLY A 150 -7.08 -14.29 -6.33
CA GLY A 150 -5.96 -14.71 -5.52
C GLY A 150 -4.65 -14.21 -6.14
N THR A 151 -3.69 -13.85 -5.30
CA THR A 151 -2.32 -13.57 -5.75
C THR A 151 -1.57 -14.89 -5.82
N VAL A 152 -0.90 -15.14 -6.94
CA VAL A 152 -0.02 -16.30 -7.13
C VAL A 152 1.40 -15.81 -7.42
N ARG A 153 2.38 -16.70 -7.21
CA ARG A 153 3.80 -16.40 -7.33
C ARG A 153 4.48 -17.32 -8.33
N GLU A 154 5.37 -16.76 -9.13
CA GLU A 154 6.22 -17.50 -10.07
C GLU A 154 7.63 -16.92 -9.98
N THR A 155 8.63 -17.76 -9.75
CA THR A 155 10.03 -17.33 -9.80
C THR A 155 10.41 -17.10 -11.26
N VAL A 156 10.71 -15.86 -11.62
CA VAL A 156 11.11 -15.42 -12.97
C VAL A 156 12.58 -15.02 -13.07
N ASN A 157 13.25 -14.75 -11.93
CA ASN A 157 14.68 -14.52 -11.87
C ASN A 157 15.25 -15.07 -10.55
N PRO A 158 15.75 -16.31 -10.52
CA PRO A 158 16.25 -16.94 -9.30
C PRO A 158 17.52 -16.27 -8.75
N ASP A 159 18.27 -15.56 -9.60
CA ASP A 159 19.52 -14.88 -9.23
C ASP A 159 19.29 -13.42 -8.79
N ALA A 160 18.03 -12.96 -8.75
CA ALA A 160 17.71 -11.62 -8.29
C ALA A 160 18.16 -11.44 -6.83
N PRO A 161 18.87 -10.35 -6.49
CA PRO A 161 19.23 -10.08 -5.11
C PRO A 161 17.96 -10.01 -4.24
N PRO A 162 18.00 -10.52 -2.99
CA PRO A 162 16.85 -10.45 -2.11
C PRO A 162 16.52 -8.99 -1.79
N SER A 163 15.23 -8.62 -1.83
CA SER A 163 14.81 -7.30 -1.33
C SER A 163 14.97 -7.23 0.16
N LYS A 164 15.62 -6.15 0.55
CA LYS A 164 15.81 -5.65 1.89
C LYS A 164 14.73 -4.63 2.22
N GLN A 165 14.42 -4.51 3.50
CA GLN A 165 13.64 -3.39 4.00
C GLN A 165 14.54 -2.15 4.05
N ILE A 166 14.25 -1.17 3.20
CA ILE A 166 14.95 0.12 3.21
C ILE A 166 14.07 1.12 3.92
N GLN A 167 14.61 1.76 4.95
CA GLN A 167 13.93 2.78 5.73
C GLN A 167 14.72 4.09 5.69
N VAL A 168 14.06 5.18 5.32
CA VAL A 168 14.60 6.54 5.40
C VAL A 168 13.80 7.29 6.45
N ILE A 169 14.48 7.75 7.49
CA ILE A 169 13.92 8.56 8.57
C ILE A 169 14.50 9.97 8.44
N ILE A 170 13.63 10.97 8.42
CA ILE A 170 13.99 12.38 8.39
C ILE A 170 13.35 13.04 9.60
N ILE A 171 14.17 13.65 10.45
CA ILE A 171 13.75 14.28 11.71
C ILE A 171 14.09 15.76 11.64
N GLY A 172 13.08 16.59 11.78
CA GLY A 172 13.19 18.04 11.82
C GLY A 172 13.19 18.57 13.25
N PHE A 173 14.14 19.43 13.57
CA PHE A 173 14.28 20.06 14.89
C PHE A 173 14.11 21.58 14.77
N GLY A 174 13.02 22.11 15.31
CA GLY A 174 12.74 23.55 15.30
C GLY A 174 11.30 23.88 15.67
N HIS A 175 11.06 25.15 15.98
CA HIS A 175 9.72 25.71 16.17
C HIS A 175 9.58 26.98 15.31
N PRO A 176 8.57 27.09 14.43
CA PRO A 176 7.58 26.07 14.06
C PRO A 176 8.22 24.80 13.46
N PRO A 177 7.47 23.68 13.30
CA PRO A 177 8.01 22.43 12.75
C PRO A 177 8.77 22.63 11.44
N VAL A 178 9.90 21.94 11.31
CA VAL A 178 10.79 22.04 10.16
C VAL A 178 10.21 21.28 8.97
N THR A 179 9.80 21.97 7.92
CA THR A 179 9.30 21.34 6.69
C THR A 179 10.43 21.05 5.71
N PHE A 180 10.29 19.98 4.93
CA PHE A 180 11.27 19.55 3.93
C PHE A 180 10.64 18.81 2.76
N GLU A 181 11.40 18.71 1.67
CA GLU A 181 11.09 17.90 0.50
C GLU A 181 12.34 17.14 0.05
N GLY A 182 12.14 16.10 -0.76
CA GLY A 182 13.24 15.29 -1.25
C GLY A 182 12.80 14.19 -2.19
N TYR A 183 13.76 13.36 -2.58
CA TYR A 183 13.49 12.09 -3.22
C TYR A 183 14.63 11.11 -2.96
N MET A 184 14.33 9.82 -3.05
CA MET A 184 15.31 8.75 -3.04
C MET A 184 15.22 7.92 -4.33
N LEU A 185 16.34 7.35 -4.73
CA LEU A 185 16.43 6.31 -5.74
C LEU A 185 16.85 5.01 -5.05
N TYR A 186 16.11 3.94 -5.30
CA TYR A 186 16.41 2.61 -4.80
C TYR A 186 16.27 1.60 -5.93
N LEU A 187 17.01 0.50 -5.85
CA LEU A 187 16.97 -0.56 -6.85
C LEU A 187 15.82 -1.50 -6.55
N GLN A 188 15.01 -1.79 -7.56
CA GLN A 188 13.99 -2.82 -7.52
C GLN A 188 14.06 -3.62 -8.82
N ASN A 189 14.40 -4.90 -8.72
CA ASN A 189 14.72 -5.76 -9.86
C ASN A 189 15.80 -5.12 -10.75
N GLN A 190 16.89 -4.69 -10.12
CA GLN A 190 18.03 -4.00 -10.76
C GLN A 190 17.67 -2.68 -11.49
N THR A 191 16.43 -2.22 -11.40
CA THR A 191 15.98 -0.97 -12.03
C THR A 191 15.89 0.13 -10.97
N PRO A 192 16.47 1.32 -11.19
CA PRO A 192 16.30 2.46 -10.30
C PRO A 192 14.84 2.93 -10.28
N VAL A 193 14.24 2.93 -9.09
CA VAL A 193 12.91 3.46 -8.83
C VAL A 193 13.02 4.72 -7.98
N ARG A 194 12.32 5.77 -8.40
CA ARG A 194 12.27 7.04 -7.66
C ARG A 194 11.08 7.09 -6.72
N LYS A 195 11.32 7.51 -5.48
CA LYS A 195 10.28 7.83 -4.49
C LYS A 195 10.45 9.27 -4.01
N ASN A 196 9.41 10.09 -4.20
CA ASN A 196 9.39 11.45 -3.66
C ASN A 196 9.08 11.43 -2.16
N LEU A 197 9.69 12.36 -1.44
CA LEU A 197 9.60 12.55 -0.01
C LEU A 197 9.08 13.97 0.24
N LYS A 198 8.05 14.11 1.05
CA LYS A 198 7.48 15.42 1.40
C LYS A 198 6.97 15.38 2.81
N ASP A 199 7.39 16.34 3.62
CA ASP A 199 6.78 16.59 4.92
C ASP A 199 5.40 17.22 4.72
N MET A 200 4.43 16.74 5.51
CA MET A 200 3.04 17.23 5.50
C MET A 200 2.80 18.21 6.66
N GLY A 201 3.84 18.89 7.14
CA GLY A 201 3.81 19.84 8.25
C GLY A 201 4.04 19.21 9.63
N GLY A 202 4.41 17.93 9.69
CA GLY A 202 4.68 17.22 10.94
C GLY A 202 6.12 17.36 11.42
N GLY A 203 7.01 17.86 10.56
CA GLY A 203 8.43 18.02 10.82
C GLY A 203 9.22 16.72 10.86
N ASN A 204 8.60 15.57 10.56
CA ASN A 204 9.23 14.26 10.61
C ASN A 204 8.62 13.33 9.55
N LEU A 205 9.45 12.47 8.95
CA LEU A 205 9.02 11.48 7.96
C LEU A 205 9.74 10.15 8.18
N THR A 206 8.98 9.06 8.17
CA THR A 206 9.53 7.71 8.02
C THR A 206 8.99 7.12 6.73
N GLN A 207 9.88 6.89 5.76
CA GLN A 207 9.57 6.19 4.51
C GLN A 207 10.14 4.78 4.56
N LEU A 208 9.30 3.78 4.30
CA LEU A 208 9.69 2.39 4.16
C LEU A 208 9.44 1.94 2.72
N VAL A 209 10.41 1.27 2.11
CA VAL A 209 10.27 0.58 0.82
C VAL A 209 10.94 -0.80 0.86
N ARG A 210 10.65 -1.61 -0.14
CA ARG A 210 11.30 -2.89 -0.40
C ARG A 210 12.10 -2.76 -1.69
N GLY A 211 13.42 -2.91 -1.59
CA GLY A 211 14.35 -2.87 -2.72
C GLY A 211 15.64 -3.62 -2.41
N GLU A 212 16.55 -3.69 -3.37
CA GLU A 212 17.84 -4.39 -3.25
C GLU A 212 18.87 -3.51 -2.51
N ASP A 213 18.88 -2.22 -2.84
CA ASP A 213 19.71 -1.19 -2.20
C ASP A 213 19.12 0.22 -2.44
N ILE A 214 19.60 1.20 -1.69
CA ILE A 214 19.39 2.63 -1.93
C ILE A 214 20.67 3.21 -2.54
N THR A 215 20.53 3.80 -3.71
CA THR A 215 21.68 4.36 -4.45
C THR A 215 21.80 5.85 -4.25
N PHE A 216 20.69 6.55 -4.03
CA PHE A 216 20.69 8.00 -3.92
C PHE A 216 19.59 8.52 -2.99
N LEU A 217 19.88 9.57 -2.24
CA LEU A 217 18.91 10.36 -1.50
C LEU A 217 19.29 11.83 -1.57
N LYS A 218 18.30 12.68 -1.84
CA LYS A 218 18.43 14.14 -1.75
C LYS A 218 17.27 14.72 -0.98
N VAL A 219 17.57 15.47 0.07
CA VAL A 219 16.59 16.13 0.94
C VAL A 219 16.99 17.58 1.12
N TRP A 220 16.03 18.50 1.05
CA TRP A 220 16.26 19.93 1.33
C TRP A 220 15.18 20.48 2.23
N ARG A 221 15.58 21.38 3.13
CA ARG A 221 14.68 22.11 4.01
C ARG A 221 13.88 23.13 3.20
N THR A 222 12.58 23.19 3.43
CA THR A 222 11.69 24.21 2.86
C THR A 222 11.28 25.26 3.91
N SER A 223 11.42 24.97 5.20
CA SER A 223 11.22 25.95 6.27
C SER A 223 12.36 26.96 6.39
N ALA A 224 12.05 28.11 7.00
CA ALA A 224 13.01 29.20 7.13
C ALA A 224 14.16 28.86 8.08
N GLN A 225 13.88 28.16 9.17
CA GLN A 225 14.79 27.85 10.29
C GLN A 225 14.66 26.39 10.73
N GLY A 226 15.57 25.96 11.61
CA GLY A 226 15.62 24.63 12.22
C GLY A 226 16.50 23.65 11.46
N SER A 227 16.88 22.54 12.09
CA SER A 227 17.84 21.57 11.53
C SER A 227 17.16 20.27 11.09
N ILE A 228 17.76 19.58 10.13
CA ILE A 228 17.30 18.25 9.68
C ILE A 228 18.35 17.19 10.03
N GLN A 229 17.92 16.07 10.58
CA GLN A 229 18.69 14.83 10.66
C GLN A 229 18.12 13.79 9.71
N ILE A 230 19.00 13.04 9.05
CA ILE A 230 18.63 11.91 8.20
C ILE A 230 19.23 10.64 8.78
N GLU A 231 18.45 9.56 8.76
CA GLU A 231 18.90 8.21 9.06
C GLU A 231 18.40 7.24 7.98
N ILE A 232 19.29 6.38 7.49
CA ILE A 232 18.98 5.35 6.49
C ILE A 232 19.30 4.00 7.11
N LEU A 233 18.32 3.09 7.10
CA LEU A 233 18.46 1.73 7.57
C LEU A 233 18.19 0.74 6.45
N ILE A 234 18.96 -0.35 6.43
CA ILE A 234 18.72 -1.52 5.59
C ILE A 234 18.57 -2.73 6.51
N ASP A 235 17.43 -3.42 6.43
CA ASP A 235 17.05 -4.54 7.30
C ASP A 235 17.22 -4.22 8.80
N GLY A 236 16.85 -2.98 9.17
CA GLY A 236 16.95 -2.49 10.55
C GLY A 236 18.35 -2.07 11.00
N LYS A 237 19.38 -2.21 10.16
CA LYS A 237 20.73 -1.73 10.44
C LYS A 237 20.95 -0.35 9.84
N THR A 238 21.33 0.63 10.67
CA THR A 238 21.71 1.98 10.21
C THR A 238 22.96 1.92 9.35
N ILE A 239 22.86 2.42 8.12
CA ILE A 239 23.99 2.52 7.17
C ILE A 239 24.46 3.95 6.96
N TYR A 240 23.61 4.93 7.27
CA TYR A 240 23.92 6.35 7.15
C TYR A 240 23.12 7.12 8.18
N LYS A 241 23.78 8.06 8.87
CA LYS A 241 23.15 8.95 9.82
C LYS A 241 23.89 10.27 9.85
N THR A 242 23.18 11.38 9.72
CA THR A 242 23.75 12.71 9.90
C THR A 242 23.63 13.14 11.36
N GLN A 243 24.41 14.13 11.77
CA GLN A 243 23.99 14.99 12.88
C GLN A 243 22.85 15.90 12.40
N PRO A 244 22.10 16.59 13.28
CA PRO A 244 21.18 17.63 12.86
C PRO A 244 21.94 18.75 12.12
N LEU A 245 21.54 19.03 10.88
CA LEU A 245 22.17 20.03 10.02
C LEU A 245 21.23 21.24 9.85
N ASP A 246 21.68 22.41 10.29
CA ASP A 246 21.02 23.68 9.99
C ASP A 246 21.53 24.21 8.64
N THR A 247 20.94 23.71 7.56
CA THR A 247 21.29 24.13 6.20
C THR A 247 20.05 24.15 5.30
N ARG A 248 20.05 25.08 4.33
CA ARG A 248 19.11 25.08 3.20
C ARG A 248 19.65 24.37 1.98
N GLN A 249 20.94 24.05 1.95
CA GLN A 249 21.52 23.27 0.87
C GLN A 249 21.01 21.82 0.94
N PRO A 250 20.82 21.16 -0.20
CA PRO A 250 20.40 19.77 -0.19
C PRO A 250 21.42 18.88 0.52
N ILE A 251 20.93 18.06 1.45
CA ILE A 251 21.67 16.96 2.06
C ILE A 251 21.61 15.79 1.07
N ILE A 252 22.76 15.27 0.68
CA ILE A 252 22.89 14.23 -0.34
C ILE A 252 23.56 13.01 0.26
N PHE A 253 22.98 11.84 0.00
CA PHE A 253 23.61 10.54 0.16
C PHE A 253 23.69 9.88 -1.22
N ASN A 254 24.84 9.29 -1.53
CA ASN A 254 25.11 8.59 -2.79
C ASN A 254 25.96 7.35 -2.50
N ARG A 255 25.65 6.23 -3.17
CA ARG A 255 26.35 4.95 -3.02
C ARG A 255 26.52 4.26 -4.36
#